data_AF-S0NXM7-F1
#
_entry.id   AF-S0NXM7-F1
#
_cell.length_a   1.000
_cell.length_b   1.000
_cell.length_c   1.000
_cell.angle_alpha   90.00
_cell.angle_beta   90.00
_cell.angle_gamma   90.00
#
_symmetry.space_group_name_H-M   'P 1'
#
loop_
_entity.id
_entity.type
_entity.pdbx_description
1 polymer ?
#
loop_
_entity_poly.entity_id
_entity_poly.type
_entity_poly.pdbx_seq_one_letter_code
_entity_poly.pdbx_strand_id
1 'polypeptide(L)'
;MVKEGYVYVKTKKADSVNGYGTASYEQVAVDENGKTRPIAFNGISELKVGHYLKLTNKGAHVETYEEISKEEVPQKALEKLE
;
A
#
# COMPACT_ATOMS: atom_id res chain seq x y z
N MET A 1 -18.56 12.82 7.15
CA MET A 1 -17.08 12.87 7.23
C MET A 1 -16.56 11.47 7.02
N VAL A 2 -15.64 11.26 6.07
CA VAL A 2 -15.01 9.94 5.85
C VAL A 2 -13.94 9.74 6.91
N LYS A 3 -13.93 8.59 7.58
CA LYS A 3 -12.92 8.28 8.61
C LYS A 3 -11.60 7.89 7.96
N GLU A 4 -10.51 8.27 8.62
CA GLU A 4 -9.19 7.74 8.32
C GLU A 4 -9.13 6.24 8.63
N GLY A 5 -8.36 5.50 7.84
CA GLY A 5 -8.08 4.09 8.04
C GLY A 5 -6.72 3.71 7.49
N TYR A 6 -6.37 2.43 7.69
CA TYR A 6 -5.11 1.87 7.25
C TYR A 6 -5.35 0.65 6.39
N VAL A 7 -4.55 0.52 5.33
CA VAL A 7 -4.42 -0.72 4.56
C VAL A 7 -2.94 -1.02 4.32
N TYR A 8 -2.67 -2.29 4.10
CA TYR A 8 -1.34 -2.84 3.99
C TYR A 8 -1.14 -3.44 2.60
N VAL A 9 0.07 -3.29 2.08
CA VAL A 9 0.47 -3.83 0.78
C VAL A 9 1.86 -4.44 0.87
N LYS A 10 2.08 -5.49 0.07
CA LYS A 10 3.42 -5.93 -0.33
C LYS A 10 3.74 -5.25 -1.65
N THR A 11 4.85 -4.53 -1.72
CA THR A 11 5.22 -3.74 -2.89
C THR A 11 5.57 -4.66 -4.06
N LYS A 12 5.15 -4.23 -5.25
CA LYS A 12 5.51 -4.85 -6.53
C LYS A 12 6.30 -3.85 -7.37
N LYS A 13 6.72 -4.28 -8.56
CA LYS A 13 7.22 -3.35 -9.59
C LYS A 13 6.15 -2.29 -9.90
N ALA A 14 6.58 -1.05 -10.11
CA ALA A 14 5.69 0.03 -10.54
C ALA A 14 4.97 -0.34 -11.84
N ASP A 15 3.70 0.06 -11.95
CA ASP A 15 2.92 -0.11 -13.18
C ASP A 15 3.38 0.87 -14.26
N SER A 16 3.77 2.07 -13.84
CA SER A 16 4.37 3.07 -14.71
C SER A 16 5.27 4.01 -13.91
N VAL A 17 6.27 4.59 -14.58
CA VAL A 17 7.08 5.70 -14.07
C VAL A 17 6.95 6.85 -15.05
N ASN A 18 6.55 8.03 -14.59
CA ASN A 18 6.41 9.20 -15.45
C ASN A 18 7.77 9.87 -15.74
N GLY A 19 7.79 10.88 -16.61
CA GLY A 19 9.02 11.60 -16.99
C GLY A 19 9.73 12.36 -15.84
N TYR A 20 9.10 12.45 -14.66
CA TYR A 20 9.66 13.06 -13.46
C TYR A 20 10.14 12.02 -12.43
N GLY A 21 10.07 10.72 -12.76
CA GLY A 21 10.48 9.64 -11.87
C GLY A 21 9.41 9.21 -10.84
N THR A 22 8.22 9.81 -10.86
CA THR A 22 7.10 9.38 -10.01
C THR A 22 6.60 8.02 -10.49
N ALA A 23 6.54 7.07 -9.57
CA ALA A 23 6.09 5.72 -9.84
C ALA A 23 4.62 5.54 -9.41
N SER A 24 3.80 4.91 -10.25
CA SER A 24 2.40 4.63 -9.97
C SER A 24 2.17 3.15 -9.72
N TYR A 25 1.26 2.86 -8.78
CA TYR A 25 0.93 1.51 -8.35
C TYR A 25 -0.58 1.33 -8.27
N GLU A 26 -1.08 0.29 -8.92
CA GLU A 26 -2.43 -0.23 -8.79
C GLU A 26 -2.35 -1.68 -8.32
N GLN A 27 -2.88 -1.96 -7.13
CA GLN A 27 -2.81 -3.29 -6.55
C GLN A 27 -3.91 -3.56 -5.53
N VAL A 28 -3.99 -4.81 -5.06
CA VAL A 28 -4.84 -5.17 -3.94
C VAL A 28 -4.13 -4.79 -2.64
N ALA A 29 -4.84 -4.10 -1.76
CA ALA A 29 -4.44 -3.84 -0.39
C ALA A 29 -5.35 -4.59 0.58
N VAL A 30 -4.86 -4.82 1.78
CA VAL A 30 -5.55 -5.58 2.83
C VAL A 30 -5.66 -4.73 4.09
N ASP A 31 -6.83 -4.61 4.68
CA ASP A 31 -6.95 -3.93 5.98
C ASP A 31 -6.49 -4.82 7.14
N GLU A 32 -6.42 -4.25 8.35
CA GLU A 32 -6.01 -4.95 9.57
C GLU A 32 -6.83 -6.22 9.88
N ASN A 33 -8.04 -6.33 9.33
CA ASN A 33 -8.95 -7.46 9.52
C ASN A 33 -8.83 -8.52 8.42
N GLY A 34 -7.93 -8.35 7.44
CA GLY A 34 -7.76 -9.26 6.32
C GLY A 34 -8.72 -9.02 5.16
N LYS A 35 -9.49 -7.92 5.15
CA LYS A 35 -10.39 -7.58 4.06
C LYS A 35 -9.61 -6.90 2.94
N THR A 36 -9.84 -7.34 1.71
CA THR A 36 -9.12 -6.86 0.54
C THR A 36 -9.92 -5.80 -0.22
N ARG A 37 -9.20 -4.88 -0.89
CA ARG A 37 -9.76 -3.95 -1.87
C ARG A 37 -8.68 -3.47 -2.85
N PRO A 38 -9.04 -3.07 -4.07
CA PRO A 38 -8.10 -2.36 -4.94
C PRO A 38 -7.69 -1.02 -4.31
N ILE A 39 -6.45 -0.61 -4.54
CA ILE A 39 -5.90 0.69 -4.17
C ILE A 39 -5.01 1.20 -5.31
N ALA A 40 -4.98 2.52 -5.47
CA ALA A 40 -4.05 3.20 -6.35
C ALA A 40 -3.30 4.28 -5.57
N PHE A 41 -1.98 4.34 -5.73
CA PHE A 41 -1.14 5.37 -5.10
C PHE A 41 0.13 5.62 -5.90
N ASN A 42 0.77 6.76 -5.63
CA ASN A 42 2.03 7.14 -6.25
C ASN A 42 3.15 7.11 -5.21
N GLY A 43 4.32 6.63 -5.61
CA GLY A 43 5.58 6.80 -4.91
C GLY A 43 6.37 7.96 -5.50
N ILE A 44 7.12 8.68 -4.67
CA ILE A 44 8.03 9.74 -5.11
C ILE A 44 9.05 9.19 -6.13
N SER A 45 9.47 7.94 -5.93
CA SER A 45 10.30 7.13 -6.83
C SER A 45 9.80 5.69 -6.87
N GLU A 46 10.45 4.83 -7.65
CA GLU A 46 10.22 3.39 -7.55
C GLU A 46 10.51 2.88 -6.13
N LEU A 47 9.60 2.04 -5.63
CA LEU A 47 9.67 1.41 -4.32
C LEU A 47 10.52 0.13 -4.42
N LYS A 48 11.19 -0.22 -3.32
CA LYS A 48 11.84 -1.53 -3.21
C LYS A 48 10.77 -2.62 -3.33
N VAL A 49 10.98 -3.60 -4.21
CA VAL A 49 10.03 -4.69 -4.46
C VAL A 49 10.05 -5.71 -3.32
N GLY A 50 8.88 -6.20 -2.91
CA GLY A 50 8.74 -7.24 -1.89
C GLY A 50 8.76 -6.74 -0.45
N HIS A 51 8.73 -5.42 -0.24
CA HIS A 51 8.66 -4.77 1.06
C HIS A 51 7.21 -4.52 1.48
N TYR A 52 6.97 -4.22 2.77
CA TYR A 52 5.63 -3.94 3.27
C TYR A 52 5.44 -2.44 3.46
N LEU A 53 4.28 -1.93 3.03
CA LEU A 53 3.87 -0.56 3.34
C LEU A 53 2.58 -0.55 4.15
N LYS A 54 2.50 0.39 5.09
CA LYS A 54 1.26 0.87 5.70
C LYS A 54 0.80 2.12 4.96
N LEU A 55 -0.38 2.06 4.34
CA LEU A 55 -1.01 3.17 3.65
C LEU A 55 -2.05 3.81 4.57
N THR A 56 -1.93 5.12 4.82
CA THR A 56 -2.97 5.89 5.51
C THR A 56 -3.94 6.42 4.45
N ASN A 57 -5.23 6.18 4.64
CA ASN A 57 -6.25 6.50 3.62
C ASN A 57 -7.52 7.09 4.22
N LYS A 58 -8.21 7.93 3.43
CA LYS A 58 -9.59 8.38 3.69
C LYS A 58 -10.49 7.86 2.57
N GLY A 59 -11.24 6.79 2.85
CA GLY A 59 -11.96 6.07 1.81
C GLY A 59 -10.99 5.43 0.81
N ALA A 60 -11.10 5.75 -0.48
CA ALA A 60 -10.20 5.24 -1.52
C ALA A 60 -8.94 6.10 -1.72
N HIS A 61 -8.87 7.30 -1.14
CA HIS A 61 -7.74 8.20 -1.31
C HIS A 61 -6.62 7.86 -0.33
N VAL A 62 -5.42 7.59 -0.83
CA VAL A 62 -4.21 7.41 -0.02
C VAL A 62 -3.59 8.78 0.26
N GLU A 63 -3.37 9.08 1.53
CA GLU A 63 -2.79 10.34 2.00
C GLU A 63 -1.27 10.24 2.12
N THR A 64 -0.78 9.11 2.62
CA THR A 64 0.65 8.83 2.78
C THR A 64 0.91 7.33 2.90
N TYR A 65 2.18 6.94 2.81
CA TYR A 65 2.65 5.58 3.02
C TYR A 65 3.93 5.56 3.87
N GLU A 66 4.10 4.48 4.62
CA GLU A 66 5.26 4.22 5.46
C GLU A 66 5.79 2.81 5.18
N GLU A 67 7.11 2.67 4.98
CA GLU A 67 7.77 1.35 4.89
C GLU A 67 7.82 0.75 6.29
N ILE A 68 7.25 -0.45 6.46
CA ILE A 68 7.20 -1.16 7.74
C ILE A 68 7.82 -2.55 7.60
N SER A 69 8.24 -3.12 8.72
CA SER A 69 8.72 -4.49 8.78
C SER A 69 7.57 -5.51 8.67
N LYS A 70 7.87 -6.77 8.38
CA LYS A 70 6.88 -7.85 8.28
C LYS A 70 6.14 -8.05 9.60
N GLU A 71 6.85 -7.87 10.71
CA GLU A 71 6.39 -8.06 12.08
C GLU A 71 5.36 -6.99 12.50
N GLU A 72 5.36 -5.84 11.84
CA GLU A 72 4.41 -4.74 12.06
C GLU A 72 3.13 -4.88 11.24
N VAL A 73 3.09 -5.80 10.27
CA VAL A 73 1.88 -6.09 9.50
C VAL A 73 0.92 -6.89 10.37
N PRO A 74 -0.36 -6.49 10.53
CA PRO A 74 -1.35 -7.28 11.25
C PRO A 74 -1.44 -8.70 10.68
N GLN A 75 -1.46 -9.70 11.55
CA GLN A 75 -1.38 -11.12 11.14
C GLN A 75 -2.39 -11.48 10.04
N LYS A 76 -3.65 -11.03 10.17
CA LYS A 76 -4.70 -11.30 9.16
C LYS A 76 -4.42 -10.65 7.81
N ALA A 77 -3.77 -9.49 7.80
CA ALA A 77 -3.34 -8.83 6.58
C ALA A 77 -2.14 -9.57 5.97
N LEU A 78 -1.18 -9.95 6.81
CA LEU A 78 0.02 -10.68 6.39
C LEU A 78 -0.32 -12.02 5.74
N GLU A 79 -1.26 -12.78 6.29
CA GLU A 79 -1.77 -14.04 5.71
C GLU A 79 -2.34 -13.89 4.29
N LYS A 80 -2.73 -12.68 3.87
CA LYS A 80 -3.24 -12.39 2.52
C LYS A 80 -2.18 -11.81 1.59
N LEU A 81 -1.05 -11.36 2.12
CA LEU A 81 0.02 -10.71 1.38
C LEU A 81 1.18 -11.67 1.05
N GLU A 82 1.20 -12.86 1.65
CA GLU A 82 2.15 -13.94 1.38
C GLU A 82 1.66 -14.92 0.32
#